data_AF-A0AAW2TCV9-F1
#
_entry.id   AF-A0AAW2TCV9-F1
#
_cell.length_a   1.000
_cell.length_b   1.000
_cell.length_c   1.000
_cell.angle_alpha   90.00
_cell.angle_beta   90.00
_cell.angle_gamma   90.00
#
_symmetry.space_group_name_H-M   'P 1'
#
loop_
_entity.id
_entity.type
_entity.pdbx_description
1 polymer ?
#
loop_
_entity_poly.entity_id
_entity_poly.type
_entity_poly.pdbx_seq_one_letter_code
_entity_poly.pdbx_strand_id
1 'polypeptide(L)'
;MAQRFTQRRIFSSSKSDPIASDPVNVVSTVNSSLEGSAPLDAGSSIRKPISLWPGMYHSPVTNALWEARSSIFERLSDVPENAPRQSELVTKTPSKSRTSVLYKFSDDYILREQYRNPWNEIRLGKLLEDLDALAGTISFKHCSSEDSSTRPLILVTASVDKMVLRKPIPVDTDLTIVGAVTWVGRSSMEIQLEVMQSSKETSDPSEAVALTANFTFVARDSKTGKSAIINQISPETEKEKLLWNEAEERNKLRKKKKGEQKKEINDEEVKRLNELLSEGRVFCDMPALADRDSILIKDTCLQNSLMCQPQQRNIHGRIFGGFLMRRAFELAFATAYSFAGSAPCFVEVDHVDFLKPVDVGNFLRFNSCVLYTELENPAQPMINVEVVAHVMRPELRSSEVSNKFYFTFTVHSDALKNGLKIRNVVPATEEEARRVIERMDAETERS
;
A
#
# COMPACT_ATOMS: atom_id res chain seq x y z
N MET A 1 32.70 43.44 -12.08
CA MET A 1 32.69 44.71 -11.33
C MET A 1 31.35 44.77 -10.59
N ALA A 2 31.38 44.63 -9.27
CA ALA A 2 30.19 44.50 -8.42
C ALA A 2 29.58 45.88 -8.11
N GLN A 3 28.25 45.99 -8.11
CA GLN A 3 27.55 46.98 -7.27
C GLN A 3 26.27 46.37 -6.69
N ARG A 4 26.28 46.29 -5.36
CA ARG A 4 25.14 45.99 -4.48
C ARG A 4 24.17 47.18 -4.51
N PHE A 5 22.87 46.90 -4.56
CA PHE A 5 21.85 47.86 -4.13
C PHE A 5 21.07 47.28 -2.96
N THR A 6 21.29 47.91 -1.81
CA THR A 6 20.58 47.73 -0.55
C THR A 6 19.36 48.66 -0.57
N GLN A 7 18.15 48.17 -0.28
CA GLN A 7 17.01 49.05 -0.01
C GLN A 7 16.41 48.74 1.36
N ARG A 8 16.54 49.74 2.25
CA ARG A 8 15.97 49.81 3.60
C ARG A 8 14.44 49.89 3.51
N ARG A 9 13.73 49.21 4.43
CA ARG A 9 12.35 49.58 4.80
C ARG A 9 12.32 50.09 6.23
N ILE A 10 11.57 51.18 6.39
CA ILE A 10 11.42 52.01 7.58
C ILE A 10 10.30 51.41 8.45
N PHE A 11 10.54 51.34 9.76
CA PHE A 11 9.52 51.09 10.78
C PHE A 11 8.73 52.38 11.06
N SER A 12 7.40 52.30 11.14
CA SER A 12 6.60 53.27 11.90
C SER A 12 5.56 52.57 12.75
N SER A 13 5.67 52.78 14.06
CA SER A 13 4.72 52.39 15.09
C SER A 13 3.66 53.49 15.31
N SER A 14 2.38 53.14 15.41
CA SER A 14 1.46 53.78 16.36
C SER A 14 0.18 52.94 16.59
N LYS A 15 -0.23 52.95 17.86
CA LYS A 15 -1.28 52.25 18.63
C LYS A 15 -2.70 52.39 18.04
N SER A 16 -3.50 51.32 17.93
CA SER A 16 -4.33 50.58 18.92
C SER A 16 -5.62 51.31 19.34
N ASP A 17 -6.78 50.69 19.06
CA ASP A 17 -7.89 50.37 19.99
C ASP A 17 -9.13 49.80 19.25
N PRO A 18 -10.05 49.08 19.93
CA PRO A 18 -10.22 47.63 19.70
C PRO A 18 -11.66 47.22 19.32
N ILE A 19 -11.85 46.13 18.57
CA ILE A 19 -13.14 45.44 18.48
C ILE A 19 -12.95 43.91 18.42
N ALA A 20 -13.40 43.28 19.50
CA ALA A 20 -13.93 41.91 19.65
C ALA A 20 -13.14 40.73 19.09
N SER A 21 -12.29 40.16 19.95
CA SER A 21 -11.95 38.74 19.93
C SER A 21 -12.92 37.98 20.85
N ASP A 22 -13.87 37.25 20.28
CA ASP A 22 -14.49 36.13 21.00
C ASP A 22 -13.74 34.84 20.64
N PRO A 23 -13.11 34.17 21.61
CA PRO A 23 -12.58 32.82 21.41
C PRO A 23 -13.76 31.84 21.35
N VAL A 24 -13.89 31.12 20.24
CA VAL A 24 -14.83 30.00 20.15
C VAL A 24 -14.38 28.90 21.11
N ASN A 25 -15.26 28.61 22.06
CA ASN A 25 -15.14 27.57 23.08
C ASN A 25 -14.81 26.20 22.44
N VAL A 26 -13.71 25.59 22.90
CA VAL A 26 -13.50 24.15 22.78
C VAL A 26 -14.28 23.50 23.92
N VAL A 27 -15.48 23.02 23.61
CA VAL A 27 -16.24 22.18 24.53
C VAL A 27 -15.65 20.78 24.47
N SER A 28 -14.96 20.40 25.54
CA SER A 28 -14.76 19.01 25.91
C SER A 28 -16.10 18.46 26.38
N THR A 29 -16.75 17.67 25.52
CA THR A 29 -17.76 16.71 25.99
C THR A 29 -17.09 15.36 26.14
N VAL A 30 -16.55 15.14 27.34
CA VAL A 30 -16.52 13.80 27.90
C VAL A 30 -17.98 13.48 28.28
N ASN A 31 -18.57 12.51 27.62
CA ASN A 31 -19.48 11.59 28.30
C ASN A 31 -19.48 10.23 27.59
N SER A 32 -19.30 9.23 28.46
CA SER A 32 -19.32 7.80 28.30
C SER A 32 -20.44 7.25 27.41
N SER A 33 -20.05 6.40 26.46
CA SER A 33 -20.62 5.08 26.13
C SER A 33 -19.83 4.59 24.91
N LEU A 34 -19.11 3.47 25.03
CA LEU A 34 -18.40 2.86 23.90
C LEU A 34 -19.41 2.24 22.92
N GLU A 35 -20.09 3.07 22.13
CA GLU A 35 -20.86 2.66 20.97
C GLU A 35 -20.49 3.54 19.77
N GLY A 36 -20.02 2.89 18.69
CA GLY A 36 -19.84 3.47 17.35
C GLY A 36 -18.98 4.74 17.24
N SER A 37 -17.66 4.62 17.09
CA SER A 37 -16.82 5.76 16.69
C SER A 37 -17.26 6.29 15.31
N ALA A 38 -17.61 7.57 15.21
CA ALA A 38 -17.96 8.24 13.95
C ALA A 38 -16.82 8.11 12.90
N PRO A 39 -17.13 8.04 11.60
CA PRO A 39 -16.11 7.96 10.55
C PRO A 39 -15.14 9.14 10.61
N LEU A 40 -13.85 8.89 10.36
CA LEU A 40 -12.87 9.96 10.19
C LEU A 40 -13.18 10.70 8.88
N ASP A 41 -13.43 12.01 8.97
CA ASP A 41 -13.65 12.88 7.80
C ASP A 41 -12.30 13.35 7.23
N ALA A 42 -11.97 12.84 6.04
CA ALA A 42 -10.75 13.16 5.30
C ALA A 42 -10.58 14.67 4.99
N GLY A 43 -11.65 15.46 5.06
CA GLY A 43 -11.65 16.91 4.75
C GLY A 43 -11.47 17.84 5.96
N SER A 44 -11.27 17.31 7.18
CA SER A 44 -11.34 18.06 8.44
C SER A 44 -10.02 18.71 8.92
N SER A 45 -8.86 18.34 8.39
CA SER A 45 -7.58 18.97 8.76
C SER A 45 -7.45 20.39 8.15
N ILE A 46 -7.38 21.39 9.04
CA ILE A 46 -7.15 22.85 8.87
C ILE A 46 -6.89 23.35 7.42
N ARG A 47 -7.85 24.11 6.87
CA ARG A 47 -7.84 24.68 5.50
C ARG A 47 -7.15 26.07 5.44
N LYS A 48 -6.13 26.22 4.59
CA LYS A 48 -5.66 27.50 4.00
C LYS A 48 -5.57 27.37 2.47
N PRO A 49 -5.77 28.45 1.69
CA PRO A 49 -5.93 28.38 0.23
C PRO A 49 -4.69 27.89 -0.53
N ILE A 50 -4.95 27.18 -1.64
CA ILE A 50 -4.08 26.29 -2.41
C ILE A 50 -2.88 26.95 -3.13
N SER A 51 -2.80 28.29 -3.18
CA SER A 51 -1.69 28.98 -3.88
C SER A 51 -0.32 28.86 -3.19
N LEU A 52 -0.18 28.07 -2.11
CA LEU A 52 1.01 28.02 -1.27
C LEU A 52 1.59 26.60 -1.02
N TRP A 53 1.12 25.54 -1.68
CA TRP A 53 1.56 24.16 -1.39
C TRP A 53 2.08 23.35 -2.59
N PRO A 54 3.35 23.53 -3.01
CA PRO A 54 4.12 22.46 -3.63
C PRO A 54 4.68 21.53 -2.54
N GLY A 55 4.40 20.22 -2.61
CA GLY A 55 5.15 19.21 -1.85
C GLY A 55 4.50 18.62 -0.58
N MET A 56 3.17 18.40 -0.54
CA MET A 56 2.61 17.53 0.50
C MET A 56 3.10 16.08 0.32
N TYR A 57 3.83 15.57 1.32
CA TYR A 57 4.47 14.26 1.26
C TYR A 57 3.49 13.08 1.47
N HIS A 58 2.34 13.32 2.12
CA HIS A 58 1.29 12.33 2.38
C HIS A 58 -0.06 12.76 1.84
N SER A 59 -0.96 11.78 1.69
CA SER A 59 -2.36 12.05 1.46
C SER A 59 -3.01 12.71 2.69
N PRO A 60 -4.12 13.45 2.54
CA PRO A 60 -4.87 14.02 3.66
C PRO A 60 -5.34 12.95 4.64
N VAL A 61 -5.71 11.77 4.14
CA VAL A 61 -6.14 10.64 4.98
C VAL A 61 -4.97 10.07 5.77
N THR A 62 -3.84 9.82 5.13
CA THR A 62 -2.64 9.35 5.82
C THR A 62 -2.22 10.35 6.91
N ASN A 63 -2.27 11.66 6.62
CA ASN A 63 -2.02 12.70 7.63
C ASN A 63 -3.01 12.62 8.81
N ALA A 64 -4.33 12.58 8.54
CA ALA A 64 -5.35 12.49 9.58
C ALA A 64 -5.21 11.22 10.43
N LEU A 65 -4.89 10.08 9.80
CA LEU A 65 -4.64 8.82 10.50
C LEU A 65 -3.40 8.91 11.39
N TRP A 66 -2.35 9.61 10.95
CA TRP A 66 -1.15 9.81 11.74
C TRP A 66 -1.36 10.79 12.90
N GLU A 67 -2.09 11.88 12.70
CA GLU A 67 -2.51 12.79 13.77
C GLU A 67 -3.31 12.02 14.83
N ALA A 68 -4.27 11.18 14.39
CA ALA A 68 -5.03 10.31 15.28
C ALA A 68 -4.10 9.38 16.08
N ARG A 69 -3.16 8.69 15.43
CA ARG A 69 -2.20 7.80 16.10
C ARG A 69 -1.27 8.55 17.06
N SER A 70 -0.75 9.72 16.68
CA SER A 70 0.13 10.54 17.52
C SER A 70 -0.59 10.95 18.80
N SER A 71 -1.87 11.34 18.73
CA SER A 71 -2.65 11.64 19.93
C SER A 71 -2.79 10.43 20.86
N ILE A 72 -2.89 9.20 20.32
CA ILE A 72 -2.93 7.99 21.13
C ILE A 72 -1.54 7.65 21.68
N PHE A 73 -0.49 7.86 20.89
CA PHE A 73 0.89 7.61 21.28
C PHE A 73 1.36 8.58 22.38
N GLU A 74 1.03 9.87 22.29
CA GLU A 74 1.32 10.87 23.32
C GLU A 74 0.66 10.51 24.66
N ARG A 75 -0.59 10.04 24.64
CA ARG A 75 -1.26 9.50 25.85
C ARG A 75 -0.56 8.28 26.47
N LEU A 76 0.22 7.54 25.67
CA LEU A 76 0.96 6.36 26.09
C LEU A 76 2.47 6.65 26.32
N SER A 77 2.92 7.88 26.08
CA SER A 77 4.34 8.27 26.17
C SER A 77 4.77 8.67 27.58
N ASP A 78 3.83 8.86 28.50
CA ASP A 78 4.10 9.09 29.93
C ASP A 78 4.47 7.80 30.70
N VAL A 79 4.66 6.69 29.99
CA VAL A 79 4.98 5.39 30.55
C VAL A 79 6.47 5.32 30.91
N PRO A 80 6.84 5.04 32.18
CA PRO A 80 8.24 4.96 32.61
C PRO A 80 9.04 3.98 31.77
N GLU A 81 10.34 4.26 31.53
CA GLU A 81 11.24 3.34 30.83
C GLU A 81 11.18 1.91 31.42
N ASN A 82 10.92 1.77 32.72
CA ASN A 82 10.83 0.47 33.41
C ASN A 82 9.42 -0.13 33.44
N ALA A 83 8.50 0.33 32.61
CA ALA A 83 7.15 -0.17 32.58
C ALA A 83 7.10 -1.69 32.29
N PRO A 84 6.25 -2.42 33.02
CA PRO A 84 6.14 -3.86 32.83
C PRO A 84 5.69 -4.19 31.41
N ARG A 85 6.02 -5.42 30.98
CA ARG A 85 5.38 -6.00 29.79
C ARG A 85 3.88 -5.97 30.00
N GLN A 86 3.11 -5.92 28.91
CA GLN A 86 1.66 -6.12 29.00
C GLN A 86 1.41 -7.41 29.78
N SER A 87 0.93 -7.26 31.02
CA SER A 87 0.78 -8.35 31.99
C SER A 87 -0.57 -9.04 31.84
N GLU A 88 -1.56 -8.31 31.33
CA GLU A 88 -2.91 -8.80 31.10
C GLU A 88 -3.26 -8.65 29.62
N LEU A 89 -3.38 -9.80 28.94
CA LEU A 89 -3.87 -9.86 27.57
C LEU A 89 -5.38 -9.97 27.62
N VAL A 90 -6.08 -9.05 26.96
CA VAL A 90 -7.54 -9.04 26.93
C VAL A 90 -8.01 -9.65 25.62
N THR A 91 -9.09 -10.43 25.67
CA THR A 91 -9.79 -10.88 24.47
C THR A 91 -10.66 -9.73 23.96
N LYS A 92 -10.47 -9.33 22.71
CA LYS A 92 -11.23 -8.27 22.05
C LYS A 92 -12.11 -8.83 20.95
N THR A 93 -13.23 -8.18 20.70
CA THR A 93 -14.09 -8.48 19.56
C THR A 93 -13.64 -7.66 18.34
N PRO A 94 -13.92 -8.10 17.10
CA PRO A 94 -13.56 -7.34 15.90
C PRO A 94 -14.08 -5.90 15.91
N SER A 95 -15.27 -5.67 16.47
CA SER A 95 -15.91 -4.35 16.60
C SER A 95 -15.06 -3.34 17.38
N LYS A 96 -14.28 -3.77 18.39
CA LYS A 96 -13.37 -2.89 19.15
C LYS A 96 -12.22 -2.34 18.30
N SER A 97 -11.81 -3.06 17.27
CA SER A 97 -10.75 -2.62 16.34
C SER A 97 -11.30 -1.92 15.09
N ARG A 98 -12.61 -2.07 14.82
CA ARG A 98 -13.25 -1.57 13.61
C ARG A 98 -13.04 -0.06 13.45
N THR A 99 -12.60 0.34 12.26
CA THR A 99 -12.32 1.73 11.90
C THR A 99 -12.77 1.97 10.47
N SER A 100 -13.31 3.15 10.18
CA SER A 100 -13.73 3.53 8.83
C SER A 100 -13.26 4.94 8.48
N VAL A 101 -13.01 5.16 7.19
CA VAL A 101 -12.65 6.46 6.61
C VAL A 101 -13.59 6.72 5.44
N LEU A 102 -14.22 7.90 5.44
CA LEU A 102 -15.08 8.38 4.36
C LEU A 102 -14.32 9.41 3.52
N TYR A 103 -14.30 9.17 2.21
CA TYR A 103 -13.71 10.06 1.20
C TYR A 103 -14.87 10.70 0.44
N LYS A 104 -15.16 11.96 0.74
CA LYS A 104 -16.25 12.74 0.12
C LYS A 104 -15.85 13.26 -1.25
N PHE A 105 -15.53 12.38 -2.19
CA PHE A 105 -15.07 12.77 -3.53
C PHE A 105 -16.13 13.50 -4.37
N SER A 106 -17.42 13.26 -4.09
CA SER A 106 -18.51 13.94 -4.78
C SER A 106 -18.56 15.43 -4.42
N ASP A 107 -18.43 15.76 -3.14
CA ASP A 107 -18.58 17.12 -2.60
C ASP A 107 -17.24 17.87 -2.42
N ASP A 108 -16.14 17.18 -2.07
CA ASP A 108 -14.84 17.79 -1.81
C ASP A 108 -13.94 17.70 -3.06
N TYR A 109 -14.02 18.75 -3.89
CA TYR A 109 -13.19 18.90 -5.08
C TYR A 109 -11.69 18.83 -4.78
N ILE A 110 -11.23 19.41 -3.66
CA ILE A 110 -9.80 19.47 -3.33
C ILE A 110 -9.31 18.06 -3.03
N LEU A 111 -10.07 17.30 -2.22
CA LEU A 111 -9.78 15.91 -1.94
C LEU A 111 -9.77 15.10 -3.25
N ARG A 112 -10.81 15.24 -4.08
CA ARG A 112 -10.89 14.55 -5.38
C ARG A 112 -9.67 14.83 -6.27
N GLU A 113 -9.25 16.09 -6.40
CA GLU A 113 -8.09 16.46 -7.21
C GLU A 113 -6.79 15.80 -6.74
N GLN A 114 -6.65 15.58 -5.43
CA GLN A 114 -5.48 14.90 -4.89
C GLN A 114 -5.45 13.40 -5.18
N TYR A 115 -6.60 12.79 -5.47
CA TYR A 115 -6.76 11.36 -5.70
C TYR A 115 -7.08 10.99 -7.16
N ARG A 116 -7.40 11.94 -8.04
CA ARG A 116 -7.52 11.68 -9.48
C ARG A 116 -6.16 11.61 -10.17
N ASN A 117 -6.06 10.80 -11.21
CA ASN A 117 -4.95 10.78 -12.15
C ASN A 117 -5.27 11.69 -13.38
N PRO A 118 -4.33 11.86 -14.34
CA PRO A 118 -4.58 12.65 -15.54
C PRO A 118 -5.76 12.19 -16.40
N TRP A 119 -6.14 10.91 -16.33
CA TRP A 119 -7.26 10.29 -17.06
C TRP A 119 -8.59 10.31 -16.30
N ASN A 120 -8.68 11.08 -15.20
CA ASN A 120 -9.87 11.14 -14.36
C ASN A 120 -10.21 9.81 -13.66
N GLU A 121 -9.22 8.98 -13.38
CA GLU A 121 -9.38 7.74 -12.62
C GLU A 121 -8.65 7.82 -11.28
N ILE A 122 -8.89 6.86 -10.39
CA ILE A 122 -8.30 6.87 -9.05
C ILE A 122 -6.78 6.64 -9.11
N ARG A 123 -6.02 7.42 -8.35
CA ARG A 123 -4.60 7.19 -8.08
C ARG A 123 -4.47 6.05 -7.08
N LEU A 124 -4.61 4.83 -7.58
CA LEU A 124 -4.63 3.64 -6.72
C LEU A 124 -3.38 3.51 -5.83
N GLY A 125 -2.20 3.92 -6.30
CA GLY A 125 -0.99 3.98 -5.47
C GLY A 125 -1.18 4.80 -4.18
N LYS A 126 -1.95 5.89 -4.19
CA LYS A 126 -2.30 6.63 -2.96
C LYS A 126 -3.27 5.84 -2.07
N LEU A 127 -4.21 5.13 -2.68
CA LEU A 127 -5.14 4.28 -1.94
C LEU A 127 -4.41 3.11 -1.25
N LEU A 128 -3.41 2.50 -1.90
CA LEU A 128 -2.55 1.48 -1.30
C LEU A 128 -1.78 2.01 -0.08
N GLU A 129 -1.29 3.25 -0.15
CA GLU A 129 -0.66 3.93 1.00
C GLU A 129 -1.67 4.13 2.15
N ASP A 130 -2.88 4.59 1.83
CA ASP A 130 -3.94 4.80 2.81
C ASP A 130 -4.46 3.50 3.43
N LEU A 131 -4.51 2.40 2.68
CA LEU A 131 -4.89 1.07 3.18
C LEU A 131 -3.90 0.59 4.25
N ASP A 132 -2.60 0.68 4.00
CA ASP A 132 -1.58 0.36 5.01
C ASP A 132 -1.69 1.31 6.22
N ALA A 133 -2.07 2.57 5.99
CA ALA A 133 -2.20 3.57 7.04
C ALA A 133 -3.47 3.33 7.86
N LEU A 134 -4.53 2.79 7.28
CA LEU A 134 -5.70 2.40 8.04
C LEU A 134 -5.43 1.11 8.82
N ALA A 135 -4.80 0.12 8.19
CA ALA A 135 -4.43 -1.14 8.83
C ALA A 135 -3.52 -0.91 10.05
N GLY A 136 -2.51 -0.06 9.95
CA GLY A 136 -1.67 0.25 11.12
C GLY A 136 -2.45 0.93 12.26
N THR A 137 -3.47 1.75 11.97
CA THR A 137 -4.32 2.38 13.00
C THR A 137 -5.19 1.35 13.68
N ILE A 138 -5.79 0.44 12.90
CA ILE A 138 -6.57 -0.69 13.41
C ILE A 138 -5.71 -1.59 14.29
N SER A 139 -4.48 -1.89 13.86
CA SER A 139 -3.52 -2.69 14.64
C SER A 139 -3.20 -2.04 15.99
N PHE A 140 -3.03 -0.71 15.98
CA PHE A 140 -2.75 0.06 17.19
C PHE A 140 -3.94 0.01 18.14
N LYS A 141 -5.15 0.31 17.64
CA LYS A 141 -6.41 0.25 18.40
C LYS A 141 -6.65 -1.13 19.02
N HIS A 142 -6.31 -2.20 18.28
CA HIS A 142 -6.42 -3.57 18.79
C HIS A 142 -5.40 -3.85 19.90
N CYS A 143 -4.16 -3.42 19.76
CA CYS A 143 -3.10 -3.67 20.74
C CYS A 143 -3.16 -2.76 21.98
N SER A 144 -3.70 -1.54 21.88
CA SER A 144 -3.79 -0.62 23.02
C SER A 144 -4.68 -1.18 24.13
N SER A 145 -4.21 -1.12 25.39
CA SER A 145 -5.04 -1.30 26.58
C SER A 145 -5.61 0.05 27.04
N GLU A 146 -6.69 0.04 27.81
CA GLU A 146 -7.17 1.23 28.54
C GLU A 146 -6.20 1.61 29.66
N ASP A 147 -5.48 0.63 30.21
CA ASP A 147 -4.39 0.85 31.15
C ASP A 147 -3.13 1.33 30.44
N SER A 148 -2.86 2.63 30.57
CA SER A 148 -1.69 3.34 30.04
C SER A 148 -0.42 3.07 30.86
N SER A 149 -0.26 1.88 31.46
CA SER A 149 0.88 1.50 32.31
C SER A 149 1.82 0.47 31.67
N THR A 150 1.47 -0.02 30.47
CA THR A 150 2.21 -1.08 29.78
C THR A 150 3.07 -0.51 28.65
N ARG A 151 4.20 -1.17 28.38
CA ARG A 151 5.14 -0.74 27.33
C ARG A 151 4.50 -0.74 25.93
N PRO A 152 4.76 0.26 25.09
CA PRO A 152 4.20 0.31 23.74
C PRO A 152 4.83 -0.76 22.83
N LEU A 153 4.01 -1.31 21.94
CA LEU A 153 4.45 -2.27 20.91
C LEU A 153 4.85 -1.53 19.63
N ILE A 154 5.88 -2.04 18.96
CA ILE A 154 6.22 -1.65 17.59
C ILE A 154 5.39 -2.52 16.65
N LEU A 155 4.47 -1.89 15.93
CA LEU A 155 3.59 -2.56 14.98
C LEU A 155 4.07 -2.25 13.56
N VAL A 156 4.35 -3.31 12.80
CA VAL A 156 4.84 -3.18 11.42
C VAL A 156 4.09 -4.11 10.49
N THR A 157 3.86 -3.64 9.27
CA THR A 157 3.34 -4.45 8.16
C THR A 157 4.35 -5.53 7.83
N ALA A 158 3.94 -6.80 7.92
CA ALA A 158 4.77 -7.94 7.59
C ALA A 158 4.47 -8.47 6.20
N SER A 159 3.19 -8.54 5.83
CA SER A 159 2.78 -8.93 4.49
C SER A 159 1.42 -8.36 4.15
N VAL A 160 1.12 -8.38 2.85
CA VAL A 160 -0.15 -7.95 2.29
C VAL A 160 -0.57 -9.00 1.28
N ASP A 161 -1.77 -9.53 1.43
CA ASP A 161 -2.29 -10.56 0.52
C ASP A 161 -2.62 -9.97 -0.84
N LYS A 162 -2.76 -10.85 -1.83
CA LYS A 162 -3.22 -10.51 -3.18
C LYS A 162 -4.50 -9.66 -3.10
N MET A 163 -4.51 -8.53 -3.80
CA MET A 163 -5.68 -7.68 -3.94
C MET A 163 -6.10 -7.60 -5.40
N VAL A 164 -7.36 -7.90 -5.67
CA VAL A 164 -7.95 -7.87 -7.00
C VAL A 164 -9.04 -6.80 -7.03
N LEU A 165 -8.97 -5.90 -8.01
CA LEU A 165 -9.98 -4.89 -8.23
C LEU A 165 -11.20 -5.54 -8.90
N ARG A 166 -12.30 -5.63 -8.15
CA ARG A 166 -13.56 -6.26 -8.63
C ARG A 166 -14.32 -5.38 -9.61
N LYS A 167 -14.25 -4.06 -9.39
CA LYS A 167 -14.89 -3.05 -10.23
C LYS A 167 -14.07 -1.75 -10.21
N PRO A 168 -14.14 -0.94 -11.27
CA PRO A 168 -13.53 0.40 -11.26
C PRO A 168 -14.01 1.23 -10.07
N ILE A 169 -13.15 2.14 -9.60
CA ILE A 169 -13.46 3.10 -8.53
C ILE A 169 -13.58 4.49 -9.15
N PRO A 170 -14.79 4.98 -9.48
CA PRO A 170 -14.97 6.34 -10.00
C PRO A 170 -14.53 7.38 -8.97
N VAL A 171 -13.78 8.38 -9.43
CA VAL A 171 -13.26 9.46 -8.57
C VAL A 171 -14.28 10.55 -8.28
N ASP A 172 -15.48 10.48 -8.86
CA ASP A 172 -16.58 11.42 -8.64
C ASP A 172 -17.60 10.91 -7.62
N THR A 173 -17.43 9.68 -7.14
CA THR A 173 -18.33 9.00 -6.21
C THR A 173 -17.64 8.82 -4.87
N ASP A 174 -18.36 9.06 -3.77
CA ASP A 174 -17.83 8.89 -2.43
C ASP A 174 -17.33 7.47 -2.19
N LEU A 175 -16.19 7.36 -1.53
CA LEU A 175 -15.52 6.10 -1.23
C LEU A 175 -15.49 5.90 0.27
N THR A 176 -15.78 4.69 0.75
CA THR A 176 -15.60 4.33 2.15
C THR A 176 -14.61 3.19 2.24
N ILE A 177 -13.62 3.29 3.13
CA ILE A 177 -12.79 2.14 3.51
C ILE A 177 -13.14 1.78 4.94
N VAL A 178 -13.51 0.53 5.16
CA VAL A 178 -13.77 -0.01 6.49
C VAL A 178 -12.86 -1.20 6.75
N GLY A 179 -12.42 -1.37 7.98
CA GLY A 179 -11.66 -2.56 8.33
C GLY A 179 -11.62 -2.87 9.81
N ALA A 180 -11.23 -4.09 10.13
CA ALA A 180 -11.09 -4.61 11.49
C ALA A 180 -10.08 -5.76 11.52
N VAL A 181 -9.56 -6.07 12.71
CA VAL A 181 -8.82 -7.31 12.94
C VAL A 181 -9.79 -8.49 12.76
N THR A 182 -9.43 -9.46 11.94
CA THR A 182 -10.21 -10.67 11.67
C THR A 182 -9.59 -11.90 12.32
N TRP A 183 -8.28 -11.90 12.52
CA TRP A 183 -7.56 -13.03 13.08
C TRP A 183 -6.33 -12.60 13.88
N VAL A 184 -6.00 -13.37 14.90
CA VAL A 184 -4.84 -13.13 15.79
C VAL A 184 -4.11 -14.44 16.04
N GLY A 185 -2.80 -14.43 15.84
CA GLY A 185 -1.88 -15.48 16.26
C GLY A 185 -1.16 -15.12 17.56
N ARG A 186 0.10 -15.56 17.71
CA ARG A 186 0.89 -15.24 18.91
C ARG A 186 1.31 -13.77 18.94
N SER A 187 1.97 -13.31 17.88
CA SER A 187 2.55 -11.95 17.76
C SER A 187 2.20 -11.29 16.43
N SER A 188 1.20 -11.84 15.74
CA SER A 188 0.77 -11.43 14.42
C SER A 188 -0.74 -11.31 14.41
N MET A 189 -1.26 -10.35 13.68
CA MET A 189 -2.70 -10.19 13.45
C MET A 189 -2.96 -10.00 11.98
N GLU A 190 -4.12 -10.44 11.53
CA GLU A 190 -4.63 -10.14 10.21
C GLU A 190 -5.75 -9.10 10.30
N ILE A 191 -5.70 -8.14 9.40
CA ILE A 191 -6.65 -7.03 9.29
C ILE A 191 -7.22 -7.08 7.89
N GLN A 192 -8.53 -7.24 7.80
CA GLN A 192 -9.25 -7.12 6.54
C GLN A 192 -9.78 -5.71 6.37
N LEU A 193 -9.55 -5.16 5.19
CA LEU A 193 -10.09 -3.88 4.73
C LEU A 193 -11.00 -4.13 3.52
N GLU A 194 -12.16 -3.50 3.51
CA GLU A 194 -13.10 -3.47 2.39
C GLU A 194 -13.17 -2.03 1.88
N VAL A 195 -12.87 -1.83 0.60
CA VAL A 195 -13.05 -0.57 -0.11
C VAL A 195 -14.41 -0.61 -0.80
N MET A 196 -15.30 0.30 -0.42
CA MET A 196 -16.70 0.28 -0.81
C MET A 196 -17.10 1.58 -1.52
N GLN A 197 -17.87 1.45 -2.59
CA GLN A 197 -18.65 2.54 -3.18
C GLN A 197 -20.08 2.05 -3.38
N SER A 198 -21.02 2.69 -2.68
CA SER A 198 -22.45 2.47 -2.86
C SER A 198 -22.89 3.16 -4.14
N SER A 199 -23.49 2.41 -5.07
CA SER A 199 -24.32 3.01 -6.11
C SER A 199 -25.73 3.24 -5.57
N LYS A 200 -26.46 4.23 -6.09
CA LYS A 200 -27.85 4.52 -5.68
C LYS A 200 -28.84 3.40 -6.04
N GLU A 201 -28.41 2.38 -6.78
CA GLU A 201 -29.25 1.32 -7.36
C GLU A 201 -28.97 -0.07 -6.78
N THR A 202 -27.98 -0.21 -5.90
CA THR A 202 -27.52 -1.52 -5.42
C THR A 202 -28.29 -2.00 -4.19
N SER A 203 -29.00 -3.12 -4.31
CA SER A 203 -29.71 -3.77 -3.19
C SER A 203 -28.82 -4.72 -2.36
N ASP A 204 -27.71 -5.23 -2.92
CA ASP A 204 -26.78 -6.13 -2.23
C ASP A 204 -25.52 -5.39 -1.73
N PRO A 205 -25.25 -5.33 -0.40
CA PRO A 205 -24.03 -4.73 0.14
C PRO A 205 -22.73 -5.38 -0.38
N SER A 206 -22.76 -6.63 -0.88
CA SER A 206 -21.58 -7.31 -1.43
C SER A 206 -21.10 -6.66 -2.74
N GLU A 207 -22.03 -6.16 -3.56
CA GLU A 207 -21.74 -5.48 -4.83
C GLU A 207 -21.14 -4.08 -4.62
N ALA A 208 -21.25 -3.53 -3.41
CA ALA A 208 -20.62 -2.25 -3.07
C ALA A 208 -19.08 -2.36 -2.97
N VAL A 209 -18.54 -3.55 -2.70
CA VAL A 209 -17.10 -3.78 -2.48
C VAL A 209 -16.33 -3.75 -3.79
N ALA A 210 -15.45 -2.76 -3.97
CA ALA A 210 -14.59 -2.63 -5.13
C ALA A 210 -13.26 -3.38 -4.97
N LEU A 211 -12.73 -3.44 -3.74
CA LEU A 211 -11.44 -4.06 -3.43
C LEU A 211 -11.48 -4.60 -1.99
N THR A 212 -10.96 -5.81 -1.79
CA THR A 212 -10.71 -6.37 -0.45
C THR A 212 -9.21 -6.54 -0.28
N ALA A 213 -8.70 -6.17 0.89
CA ALA A 213 -7.27 -6.24 1.19
C ALA A 213 -7.06 -6.84 2.58
N ASN A 214 -6.20 -7.87 2.68
CA ASN A 214 -5.82 -8.46 3.96
C ASN A 214 -4.37 -8.11 4.29
N PHE A 215 -4.17 -7.38 5.38
CA PHE A 215 -2.87 -6.98 5.89
C PHE A 215 -2.47 -7.85 7.07
N THR A 216 -1.26 -8.40 7.06
CA THR A 216 -0.68 -9.07 8.22
C THR A 216 0.28 -8.12 8.92
N PHE A 217 -0.04 -7.77 10.18
CA PHE A 217 0.82 -6.97 11.05
C PHE A 217 1.52 -7.86 12.07
N VAL A 218 2.76 -7.51 12.42
CA VAL A 218 3.51 -8.17 13.50
C VAL A 218 3.84 -7.19 14.62
N ALA A 219 3.69 -7.66 15.85
CA ALA A 219 4.01 -6.92 17.05
C ALA A 219 5.41 -7.28 17.55
N ARG A 220 6.22 -6.26 17.75
CA ARG A 220 7.56 -6.36 18.34
C ARG A 220 7.61 -5.55 19.62
N ASP A 221 8.38 -6.04 20.56
CA ASP A 221 8.71 -5.30 21.75
C ASP A 221 9.56 -4.06 21.42
N SER A 222 9.18 -2.90 21.96
CA SER A 222 9.88 -1.64 21.74
C SER A 222 11.32 -1.64 22.24
N LYS A 223 11.62 -2.36 23.34
CA LYS A 223 12.99 -2.45 23.88
C LYS A 223 13.82 -3.56 23.25
N THR A 224 13.31 -4.79 23.24
CA THR A 224 14.12 -5.94 22.82
C THR A 224 14.06 -6.21 21.32
N GLY A 225 13.12 -5.60 20.59
CA GLY A 225 12.87 -5.86 19.17
C GLY A 225 12.33 -7.28 18.86
N LYS A 226 12.15 -8.13 19.88
CA LYS A 226 11.64 -9.50 19.76
C LYS A 226 10.12 -9.51 19.59
N SER A 227 9.57 -10.62 19.10
CA SER A 227 8.12 -10.81 19.00
C SER A 227 7.43 -10.62 20.34
N ALA A 228 6.32 -9.87 20.34
CA ALA A 228 5.51 -9.61 21.53
C ALA A 228 4.14 -10.27 21.39
N ILE A 229 3.60 -10.80 22.49
CA ILE A 229 2.27 -11.39 22.51
C ILE A 229 1.23 -10.25 22.47
N ILE A 230 0.11 -10.47 21.77
CA ILE A 230 -0.95 -9.47 21.58
C ILE A 230 -2.32 -9.98 22.05
N ASN A 231 -3.24 -9.03 22.24
CA ASN A 231 -4.64 -9.26 22.61
C ASN A 231 -5.29 -10.27 21.67
N GLN A 232 -5.93 -11.30 22.23
CA GLN A 232 -6.62 -12.33 21.45
C GLN A 232 -7.92 -11.78 20.86
N ILE A 233 -8.44 -12.42 19.81
CA ILE A 233 -9.68 -12.03 19.17
C ILE A 233 -10.79 -13.07 19.40
N SER A 234 -12.01 -12.61 19.68
CA SER A 234 -13.22 -13.44 19.74
C SER A 234 -14.23 -12.93 18.71
N PRO A 235 -14.36 -13.58 17.53
CA PRO A 235 -15.44 -13.33 16.59
C PRO A 235 -16.81 -13.57 17.24
N GLU A 236 -17.78 -12.68 17.00
CA GLU A 236 -19.13 -12.79 17.59
C GLU A 236 -20.16 -13.20 16.53
N THR A 237 -20.12 -12.54 15.38
CA THR A 237 -21.06 -12.77 14.27
C THR A 237 -20.63 -13.92 13.37
N GLU A 238 -21.57 -14.50 12.62
CA GLU A 238 -21.27 -15.58 11.66
C GLU A 238 -20.29 -15.12 10.56
N LYS A 239 -20.42 -13.88 10.06
CA LYS A 239 -19.45 -13.30 9.10
C LYS A 239 -18.05 -13.25 9.72
N GLU A 240 -17.93 -12.81 10.97
CA GLU A 240 -16.62 -12.71 11.63
C GLU A 240 -16.00 -14.10 11.90
N LYS A 241 -16.82 -15.09 12.28
CA LYS A 241 -16.34 -16.48 12.47
C LYS A 241 -15.84 -17.07 11.16
N LEU A 242 -16.55 -16.82 10.05
CA LEU A 242 -16.13 -17.25 8.72
C LEU A 242 -14.78 -16.64 8.34
N LEU A 243 -14.64 -15.31 8.47
CA LEU A 243 -13.39 -14.60 8.19
C LEU A 243 -12.23 -15.10 9.05
N TRP A 244 -12.49 -15.42 10.32
CA TRP A 244 -11.48 -15.98 11.21
C TRP A 244 -11.02 -17.37 10.75
N ASN A 245 -11.95 -18.25 10.32
CA ASN A 245 -11.62 -19.57 9.81
C ASN A 245 -10.80 -19.48 8.50
N GLU A 246 -11.21 -18.64 7.56
CA GLU A 246 -10.49 -18.40 6.31
C GLU A 246 -9.06 -17.89 6.55
N ALA A 247 -8.89 -16.99 7.52
CA ALA A 247 -7.58 -16.48 7.92
C ALA A 247 -6.71 -17.56 8.57
N GLU A 248 -7.31 -18.43 9.41
CA GLU A 248 -6.61 -19.55 10.03
C GLU A 248 -6.13 -20.57 8.98
N GLU A 249 -6.94 -20.86 7.97
CA GLU A 249 -6.57 -21.71 6.83
C GLU A 249 -5.44 -21.10 6.00
N ARG A 250 -5.53 -19.81 5.66
CA ARG A 250 -4.45 -19.09 4.97
C ARG A 250 -3.14 -19.15 5.77
N ASN A 251 -3.19 -18.94 7.08
CA ASN A 251 -2.02 -19.05 7.94
C ASN A 251 -1.42 -20.47 7.96
N LYS A 252 -2.25 -21.52 8.02
CA LYS A 252 -1.80 -22.91 7.93
C LYS A 252 -1.11 -23.20 6.60
N LEU A 253 -1.70 -22.75 5.49
CA LEU A 253 -1.14 -22.92 4.15
C LEU A 253 0.22 -22.20 4.02
N ARG A 254 0.33 -20.96 4.53
CA ARG A 254 1.61 -20.23 4.55
C ARG A 254 2.69 -20.96 5.35
N LYS A 255 2.35 -21.59 6.49
CA LYS A 255 3.31 -22.39 7.27
C LYS A 255 3.74 -23.66 6.54
N LYS A 256 2.83 -24.33 5.84
CA LYS A 256 3.14 -25.51 5.02
C LYS A 256 4.10 -25.16 3.87
N LYS A 257 3.81 -24.09 3.12
CA LYS A 257 4.69 -23.60 2.03
C LYS A 257 6.09 -23.22 2.51
N LYS A 258 6.25 -22.73 3.75
CA LYS A 258 7.58 -22.46 4.33
C LYS A 258 8.39 -23.73 4.68
N GLY A 259 7.73 -24.87 4.89
CA GLY A 259 8.38 -26.16 5.14
C GLY A 259 8.76 -26.90 3.86
N GLU A 260 8.08 -26.62 2.75
CA GLU A 260 8.26 -27.25 1.44
C GLU A 260 9.08 -26.35 0.50
N GLN A 261 10.34 -26.06 0.84
CA GLN A 261 11.28 -25.40 -0.08
C GLN A 261 12.44 -26.31 -0.44
N LYS A 262 12.19 -27.13 -1.46
CA LYS A 262 13.15 -27.73 -2.42
C LYS A 262 12.33 -28.49 -3.46
N LYS A 263 11.89 -27.81 -4.52
CA LYS A 263 11.48 -28.51 -5.75
C LYS A 263 12.78 -28.84 -6.51
N GLU A 264 12.98 -30.11 -6.81
CA GLU A 264 13.98 -30.53 -7.79
C GLU A 264 13.53 -30.08 -9.18
N ILE A 265 14.47 -29.64 -10.00
CA ILE A 265 14.20 -29.20 -11.39
C ILE A 265 13.62 -30.40 -12.14
N ASN A 266 12.38 -30.28 -12.60
CA ASN A 266 11.71 -31.33 -13.38
C ASN A 266 12.00 -31.15 -14.88
N ASP A 267 12.00 -32.23 -15.65
CA ASP A 267 12.17 -32.20 -17.12
C ASP A 267 11.13 -31.28 -17.80
N GLU A 268 9.93 -31.18 -17.21
CA GLU A 268 8.87 -30.25 -17.64
C GLU A 268 9.24 -28.78 -17.49
N GLU A 269 9.97 -28.41 -16.43
CA GLU A 269 10.42 -27.03 -16.19
C GLU A 269 11.48 -26.64 -17.22
N VAL A 270 12.41 -27.56 -17.53
CA VAL A 270 13.42 -27.37 -18.58
C VAL A 270 12.77 -27.21 -19.95
N LYS A 271 11.70 -27.96 -20.23
CA LYS A 271 10.93 -27.81 -21.47
C LYS A 271 10.28 -26.41 -21.56
N ARG A 272 9.57 -25.97 -20.52
CA ARG A 272 8.96 -24.62 -20.45
C ARG A 272 10.01 -23.51 -20.57
N LEU A 273 11.16 -23.69 -19.93
CA LEU A 273 12.28 -22.75 -20.01
C LEU A 273 12.79 -22.61 -21.44
N ASN A 274 13.00 -23.72 -22.14
CA ASN A 274 13.44 -23.71 -23.54
C ASN A 274 12.38 -23.13 -24.49
N GLU A 275 11.09 -23.37 -24.23
CA GLU A 275 10.00 -22.77 -24.98
C GLU A 275 10.01 -21.24 -24.84
N LEU A 276 10.08 -20.72 -23.62
CA LEU A 276 10.15 -19.26 -23.36
C LEU A 276 11.40 -18.61 -23.97
N LEU A 277 12.54 -19.29 -23.95
CA LEU A 277 13.80 -18.76 -24.49
C LEU A 277 13.89 -18.86 -26.01
N SER A 278 13.10 -19.71 -26.66
CA SER A 278 13.22 -19.96 -28.10
C SER A 278 13.09 -18.67 -28.91
N GLU A 279 12.11 -17.83 -28.58
CA GLU A 279 11.89 -16.54 -29.22
C GLU A 279 12.93 -15.49 -28.78
N GLY A 280 13.26 -15.43 -27.48
CA GLY A 280 14.29 -14.53 -26.96
C GLY A 280 15.68 -14.76 -27.57
N ARG A 281 16.02 -16.01 -27.90
CA ARG A 281 17.26 -16.35 -28.61
C ARG A 281 17.27 -15.79 -30.02
N VAL A 282 16.14 -15.79 -30.75
CA VAL A 282 16.05 -15.14 -32.07
C VAL A 282 16.30 -13.65 -31.95
N PHE A 283 15.72 -12.98 -30.94
CA PHE A 283 15.99 -11.56 -30.68
C PHE A 283 17.48 -11.27 -30.40
N CYS A 284 18.15 -12.14 -29.64
CA CYS A 284 19.55 -11.97 -29.29
C CYS A 284 20.51 -12.26 -30.46
N ASP A 285 20.29 -13.36 -31.18
CA ASP A 285 21.23 -13.87 -32.19
C ASP A 285 20.93 -13.35 -33.60
N MET A 286 19.64 -13.15 -33.92
CA MET A 286 19.15 -12.80 -35.25
C MET A 286 18.05 -11.71 -35.19
N PRO A 287 18.33 -10.52 -34.65
CA PRO A 287 17.30 -9.49 -34.38
C PRO A 287 16.53 -9.03 -35.62
N ALA A 288 17.11 -9.13 -36.81
CA ALA A 288 16.42 -8.79 -38.07
C ALA A 288 15.28 -9.77 -38.44
N LEU A 289 15.28 -10.98 -37.88
CA LEU A 289 14.29 -12.03 -38.10
C LEU A 289 13.32 -12.19 -36.93
N ALA A 290 13.49 -11.42 -35.85
CA ALA A 290 12.62 -11.49 -34.68
C ALA A 290 11.20 -11.00 -35.00
N ASP A 291 10.20 -11.55 -34.30
CA ASP A 291 8.82 -11.12 -34.44
C ASP A 291 8.68 -9.64 -34.05
N ARG A 292 8.01 -8.86 -34.89
CA ARG A 292 7.78 -7.43 -34.66
C ARG A 292 6.73 -7.17 -33.59
N ASP A 293 5.89 -8.16 -33.31
CA ASP A 293 4.87 -8.11 -32.27
C ASP A 293 5.40 -8.57 -30.91
N SER A 294 6.71 -8.81 -30.78
CA SER A 294 7.38 -9.21 -29.54
C SER A 294 8.46 -8.21 -29.10
N ILE A 295 8.85 -8.27 -27.83
CA ILE A 295 9.93 -7.45 -27.26
C ILE A 295 10.63 -8.16 -26.10
N LEU A 296 11.92 -7.90 -25.91
CA LEU A 296 12.67 -8.45 -24.77
C LEU A 296 12.28 -7.76 -23.46
N ILE A 297 12.23 -8.51 -22.35
CA ILE A 297 11.99 -7.98 -20.99
C ILE A 297 12.89 -6.77 -20.69
N LYS A 298 14.19 -6.88 -20.99
CA LYS A 298 15.19 -5.83 -20.73
C LYS A 298 14.84 -4.49 -21.39
N ASP A 299 14.15 -4.52 -22.53
CA ASP A 299 13.78 -3.32 -23.30
C ASP A 299 12.48 -2.68 -22.81
N THR A 300 11.82 -3.28 -21.81
CA THR A 300 10.63 -2.73 -21.13
C THR A 300 11.00 -2.07 -19.79
N CYS A 301 12.27 -2.06 -19.41
CA CYS A 301 12.67 -1.67 -18.05
C CYS A 301 12.57 -0.17 -17.80
N LEU A 302 12.10 0.21 -16.62
CA LEU A 302 12.25 1.55 -16.07
C LEU A 302 12.92 1.50 -14.69
N GLN A 303 13.47 2.63 -14.26
CA GLN A 303 14.12 2.76 -12.97
C GLN A 303 13.73 4.08 -12.31
N ASN A 304 13.52 4.04 -11.00
CA ASN A 304 13.36 5.24 -10.17
C ASN A 304 14.21 5.11 -8.90
N SER A 305 14.93 6.17 -8.52
CA SER A 305 15.76 6.18 -7.32
C SER A 305 15.45 7.40 -6.47
N LEU A 306 15.37 7.23 -5.16
CA LEU A 306 15.04 8.29 -4.22
C LEU A 306 15.76 8.11 -2.88
N MET A 307 16.01 9.22 -2.21
CA MET A 307 16.47 9.22 -0.83
C MET A 307 15.27 9.11 0.11
N CYS A 308 15.34 8.22 1.09
CA CYS A 308 14.32 8.06 2.11
C CYS A 308 14.35 9.24 3.09
N GLN A 309 13.34 10.10 3.03
CA GLN A 309 13.28 11.36 3.78
C GLN A 309 12.54 11.20 5.11
N PRO A 310 12.83 12.04 6.13
CA PRO A 310 12.16 11.97 7.42
C PRO A 310 10.63 12.11 7.38
N GLN A 311 10.08 12.77 6.34
CA GLN A 311 8.64 12.89 6.15
C GLN A 311 8.01 11.51 5.87
N GLN A 312 8.71 10.60 5.21
CA GLN A 312 8.20 9.29 4.76
C GLN A 312 8.20 8.21 5.87
N ARG A 313 8.48 8.60 7.12
CA ARG A 313 8.61 7.68 8.25
C ARG A 313 7.26 7.39 8.90
N ASN A 314 7.11 6.19 9.43
CA ASN A 314 6.05 5.84 10.37
C ASN A 314 6.36 6.40 11.77
N ILE A 315 5.42 6.22 12.70
CA ILE A 315 5.55 6.65 14.11
C ILE A 315 6.78 6.04 14.83
N HIS A 316 7.37 4.98 14.29
CA HIS A 316 8.54 4.30 14.84
C HIS A 316 9.85 4.69 14.12
N GLY A 317 9.82 5.71 13.26
CA GLY A 317 11.02 6.24 12.60
C GLY A 317 11.50 5.47 11.37
N ARG A 318 10.75 4.48 10.90
CA ARG A 318 11.09 3.67 9.70
C ARG A 318 10.24 4.05 8.51
N ILE A 319 10.73 3.77 7.31
CA ILE A 319 9.94 3.98 6.09
C ILE A 319 8.72 3.08 6.09
N PHE A 320 7.62 3.71 5.75
CA PHE A 320 6.28 3.15 5.82
C PHE A 320 6.03 2.13 4.69
N GLY A 321 5.35 1.01 4.98
CA GLY A 321 5.08 -0.05 4.00
C GLY A 321 4.22 0.45 2.84
N GLY A 322 3.18 1.22 3.16
CA GLY A 322 2.32 1.90 2.20
C GLY A 322 3.07 2.85 1.26
N PHE A 323 4.12 3.51 1.75
CA PHE A 323 4.96 4.36 0.91
C PHE A 323 5.73 3.52 -0.14
N LEU A 324 6.28 2.38 0.25
CA LEU A 324 6.96 1.46 -0.68
C LEU A 324 5.98 0.92 -1.73
N MET A 325 4.78 0.50 -1.32
CA MET A 325 3.74 0.04 -2.24
C MET A 325 3.33 1.12 -3.24
N ARG A 326 3.10 2.34 -2.76
CA ARG A 326 2.78 3.48 -3.64
C ARG A 326 3.88 3.73 -4.67
N ARG A 327 5.14 3.77 -4.25
CA ARG A 327 6.26 4.03 -5.17
C ARG A 327 6.47 2.90 -6.17
N ALA A 328 6.31 1.66 -5.73
CA ALA A 328 6.34 0.51 -6.62
C ALA A 328 5.19 0.57 -7.64
N PHE A 329 3.97 0.88 -7.20
CA PHE A 329 2.81 1.03 -8.08
C PHE A 329 2.98 2.16 -9.09
N GLU A 330 3.43 3.35 -8.65
CA GLU A 330 3.65 4.50 -9.54
C GLU A 330 4.66 4.17 -10.65
N LEU A 331 5.73 3.42 -10.32
CA LEU A 331 6.71 2.97 -11.30
C LEU A 331 6.15 1.85 -12.20
N ALA A 332 5.39 0.90 -11.64
CA ALA A 332 4.78 -0.18 -12.41
C ALA A 332 3.78 0.37 -13.44
N PHE A 333 2.95 1.32 -13.03
CA PHE A 333 2.02 2.04 -13.90
C PHE A 333 2.76 2.76 -15.03
N ALA A 334 3.85 3.47 -14.73
CA ALA A 334 4.66 4.13 -15.76
C ALA A 334 5.28 3.13 -16.74
N THR A 335 5.68 1.96 -16.25
CA THR A 335 6.25 0.87 -17.06
C THR A 335 5.21 0.29 -18.00
N ALA A 336 4.04 -0.07 -17.47
CA ALA A 336 2.91 -0.55 -18.26
C ALA A 336 2.47 0.50 -19.29
N TYR A 337 2.45 1.79 -18.91
CA TYR A 337 2.05 2.86 -19.83
C TYR A 337 3.07 3.04 -20.97
N SER A 338 4.36 3.10 -20.64
CA SER A 338 5.43 3.21 -21.63
C SER A 338 5.47 2.01 -22.58
N PHE A 339 5.13 0.82 -22.08
CA PHE A 339 5.09 -0.40 -22.87
C PHE A 339 3.83 -0.50 -23.76
N ALA A 340 2.65 -0.25 -23.19
CA ALA A 340 1.38 -0.42 -23.89
C ALA A 340 1.06 0.73 -24.85
N GLY A 341 1.63 1.92 -24.65
CA GLY A 341 1.27 3.12 -25.42
C GLY A 341 -0.15 3.64 -25.15
N SER A 342 -0.83 3.13 -24.11
CA SER A 342 -2.17 3.51 -23.69
C SER A 342 -2.26 3.48 -22.16
N ALA A 343 -3.16 4.30 -21.60
CA ALA A 343 -3.39 4.35 -20.16
C ALA A 343 -3.69 2.94 -19.60
N PRO A 344 -2.86 2.44 -18.66
CA PRO A 344 -3.07 1.13 -18.05
C PRO A 344 -4.23 1.17 -17.05
N CYS A 345 -5.08 0.14 -17.09
CA CYS A 345 -6.10 -0.13 -16.09
C CYS A 345 -5.56 -1.15 -15.10
N PHE A 346 -5.59 -0.85 -13.80
CA PHE A 346 -5.17 -1.80 -12.77
C PHE A 346 -6.14 -2.99 -12.66
N VAL A 347 -5.59 -4.20 -12.53
CA VAL A 347 -6.35 -5.43 -12.31
C VAL A 347 -6.08 -5.96 -10.91
N GLU A 348 -4.80 -6.21 -10.60
CA GLU A 348 -4.41 -6.80 -9.32
C GLU A 348 -2.99 -6.43 -8.89
N VAL A 349 -2.78 -6.50 -7.59
CA VAL A 349 -1.46 -6.53 -6.96
C VAL A 349 -1.34 -7.84 -6.22
N ASP A 350 -0.21 -8.48 -6.41
CA ASP A 350 0.02 -9.81 -5.88
C ASP A 350 0.45 -9.78 -4.40
N HIS A 351 0.60 -10.95 -3.77
CA HIS A 351 1.04 -11.02 -2.36
C HIS A 351 2.42 -10.36 -2.19
N VAL A 352 2.54 -9.47 -1.22
CA VAL A 352 3.78 -8.74 -0.90
C VAL A 352 4.26 -9.12 0.50
N ASP A 353 5.51 -9.57 0.61
CA ASP A 353 6.20 -9.77 1.89
C ASP A 353 7.19 -8.64 2.16
N PHE A 354 7.06 -7.99 3.32
CA PHE A 354 7.99 -6.96 3.80
C PHE A 354 9.12 -7.60 4.61
N LEU A 355 10.12 -8.11 3.90
CA LEU A 355 11.17 -8.94 4.50
C LEU A 355 12.15 -8.13 5.36
N LYS A 356 12.49 -6.92 4.92
CA LYS A 356 13.49 -6.07 5.56
C LYS A 356 12.95 -4.67 5.81
N PRO A 357 13.20 -4.09 7.01
CA PRO A 357 12.87 -2.70 7.25
C PRO A 357 13.69 -1.78 6.34
N VAL A 358 13.09 -0.66 5.96
CA VAL A 358 13.76 0.43 5.26
C VAL A 358 13.78 1.62 6.19
N ASP A 359 14.94 2.24 6.38
CA ASP A 359 15.12 3.33 7.35
C ASP A 359 15.27 4.69 6.64
N VAL A 360 14.96 5.77 7.36
CA VAL A 360 15.26 7.13 6.89
C VAL A 360 16.75 7.27 6.61
N GLY A 361 17.09 7.93 5.50
CA GLY A 361 18.46 8.06 5.00
C GLY A 361 18.93 6.89 4.14
N ASN A 362 18.16 5.81 3.99
CA ASN A 362 18.47 4.77 3.00
C ASN A 362 18.28 5.29 1.57
N PHE A 363 19.19 4.92 0.67
CA PHE A 363 19.04 5.20 -0.76
C PHE A 363 18.27 4.08 -1.43
N LEU A 364 17.05 4.38 -1.88
CA LEU A 364 16.12 3.40 -2.41
C LEU A 364 16.11 3.46 -3.94
N ARG A 365 16.32 2.31 -4.60
CA ARG A 365 16.22 2.15 -6.05
C ARG A 365 15.18 1.12 -6.39
N PHE A 366 14.18 1.51 -7.17
CA PHE A 366 13.21 0.62 -7.77
C PHE A 366 13.60 0.37 -9.23
N ASN A 367 13.62 -0.89 -9.62
CA ASN A 367 13.70 -1.32 -11.01
C ASN A 367 12.39 -2.00 -11.38
N SER A 368 11.82 -1.69 -12.52
CA SER A 368 10.61 -2.32 -13.02
C SER A 368 10.80 -2.83 -14.43
N CYS A 369 10.04 -3.86 -14.79
CA CYS A 369 9.96 -4.38 -16.16
C CYS A 369 8.62 -5.07 -16.36
N VAL A 370 8.12 -5.11 -17.60
CA VAL A 370 7.07 -6.06 -17.96
C VAL A 370 7.71 -7.44 -17.98
N LEU A 371 7.25 -8.34 -17.12
CA LEU A 371 7.83 -9.66 -16.94
C LEU A 371 7.31 -10.62 -18.02
N TYR A 372 6.00 -10.59 -18.28
CA TYR A 372 5.35 -11.30 -19.38
C TYR A 372 3.98 -10.67 -19.65
N THR A 373 3.35 -11.10 -20.73
CA THR A 373 2.00 -10.71 -21.12
C THR A 373 1.14 -11.94 -21.34
N GLU A 374 -0.13 -11.88 -20.96
CA GLU A 374 -1.13 -12.90 -21.28
C GLU A 374 -2.00 -12.38 -22.41
N LEU A 375 -1.97 -13.06 -23.55
CA LEU A 375 -2.59 -12.61 -24.80
C LEU A 375 -3.66 -13.61 -25.31
N GLU A 376 -3.96 -14.65 -24.52
CA GLU A 376 -4.93 -15.70 -24.85
C GLU A 376 -6.34 -15.15 -25.01
N ASN A 377 -6.68 -14.09 -24.28
CA ASN A 377 -7.92 -13.34 -24.41
C ASN A 377 -7.65 -11.97 -25.07
N PRO A 378 -7.87 -11.82 -26.40
CA PRO A 378 -7.63 -10.57 -27.11
C PRO A 378 -8.51 -9.40 -26.62
N ALA A 379 -9.65 -9.69 -25.98
CA ALA A 379 -10.52 -8.66 -25.43
C ALA A 379 -9.99 -8.05 -24.13
N GLN A 380 -9.06 -8.73 -23.46
CA GLN A 380 -8.50 -8.32 -22.19
C GLN A 380 -7.06 -8.87 -22.02
N PRO A 381 -6.08 -8.32 -22.77
CA PRO A 381 -4.70 -8.70 -22.58
C PRO A 381 -4.20 -8.24 -21.20
N MET A 382 -3.39 -9.08 -20.55
CA MET A 382 -2.79 -8.76 -19.25
C MET A 382 -1.30 -8.43 -19.41
N ILE A 383 -0.86 -7.45 -18.64
CA ILE A 383 0.50 -6.93 -18.61
C ILE A 383 1.00 -7.12 -17.17
N ASN A 384 1.83 -8.14 -16.97
CA ASN A 384 2.36 -8.48 -15.65
C ASN A 384 3.70 -7.76 -15.43
N VAL A 385 3.73 -6.83 -14.48
CA VAL A 385 4.87 -5.95 -14.20
C VAL A 385 5.52 -6.35 -12.89
N GLU A 386 6.81 -6.67 -12.93
CA GLU A 386 7.63 -6.84 -11.73
C GLU A 386 8.27 -5.50 -11.34
N VAL A 387 8.29 -5.18 -10.05
CA VAL A 387 9.06 -4.09 -9.47
C VAL A 387 9.90 -4.60 -8.31
N VAL A 388 11.22 -4.41 -8.39
CA VAL A 388 12.18 -4.80 -7.36
C VAL A 388 12.73 -3.57 -6.66
N ALA A 389 12.54 -3.49 -5.35
CA ALA A 389 13.05 -2.41 -4.51
C ALA A 389 14.39 -2.82 -3.86
N HIS A 390 15.43 -2.04 -4.13
CA HIS A 390 16.76 -2.20 -3.55
C HIS A 390 17.05 -1.09 -2.54
N VAL A 391 17.50 -1.49 -1.35
CA VAL A 391 18.08 -0.57 -0.37
C VAL A 391 19.59 -0.56 -0.56
N MET A 392 20.14 0.60 -0.85
CA MET A 392 21.55 0.82 -1.08
C MET A 392 22.14 1.72 0.01
N ARG A 393 23.35 1.39 0.46
CA ARG A 393 24.14 2.18 1.42
C ARG A 393 25.55 2.36 0.83
N PRO A 394 25.78 3.45 0.07
CA PRO A 394 27.05 3.69 -0.63
C PRO A 394 28.28 3.65 0.27
N GLU A 395 28.16 4.20 1.49
CA GLU A 395 29.22 4.25 2.49
C GLU A 395 29.65 2.85 2.94
N LEU A 396 28.71 1.91 2.94
CA LEU A 396 28.94 0.51 3.28
C LEU A 396 29.14 -0.38 2.04
N ARG A 397 29.10 0.21 0.83
CA ARG A 397 29.17 -0.51 -0.46
C ARG A 397 28.21 -1.70 -0.52
N SER A 398 27.01 -1.53 0.03
CA SER A 398 25.99 -2.58 0.10
C SER A 398 24.75 -2.23 -0.72
N SER A 399 24.14 -3.24 -1.33
CA SER A 399 22.88 -3.16 -2.08
C SER A 399 22.11 -4.45 -1.85
N GLU A 400 20.93 -4.34 -1.23
CA GLU A 400 20.12 -5.49 -0.85
C GLU A 400 18.70 -5.33 -1.39
N VAL A 401 18.10 -6.42 -1.88
CA VAL A 401 16.67 -6.43 -2.19
C VAL A 401 15.90 -6.30 -0.88
N SER A 402 15.03 -5.31 -0.80
CA SER A 402 14.10 -5.13 0.31
C SER A 402 12.80 -5.87 0.02
N ASN A 403 12.16 -5.54 -1.10
CA ASN A 403 10.85 -6.10 -1.49
C ASN A 403 10.78 -6.33 -3.00
N LYS A 404 9.92 -7.25 -3.42
CA LYS A 404 9.46 -7.40 -4.80
C LYS A 404 7.95 -7.21 -4.83
N PHE A 405 7.46 -6.56 -5.88
CA PHE A 405 6.04 -6.30 -6.11
C PHE A 405 5.69 -6.79 -7.50
N TYR A 406 4.51 -7.40 -7.64
CA TYR A 406 3.97 -7.83 -8.93
C TYR A 406 2.62 -7.16 -9.10
N PHE A 407 2.45 -6.46 -10.22
CA PHE A 407 1.22 -5.75 -10.56
C PHE A 407 0.75 -6.20 -11.93
N THR A 408 -0.54 -6.46 -12.06
CA THR A 408 -1.16 -6.82 -13.33
C THR A 408 -2.02 -5.65 -13.80
N PHE A 409 -1.80 -5.25 -15.04
CA PHE A 409 -2.57 -4.22 -15.72
C PHE A 409 -3.22 -4.77 -16.98
N THR A 410 -4.27 -4.11 -17.42
CA THR A 410 -4.82 -4.25 -18.77
C THR A 410 -4.92 -2.86 -19.40
N VAL A 411 -5.58 -2.73 -20.55
CA VAL A 411 -5.85 -1.46 -21.21
C VAL A 411 -7.35 -1.31 -21.46
N HIS A 412 -7.81 -0.07 -21.61
CA HIS A 412 -9.22 0.18 -21.94
C HIS A 412 -9.64 -0.54 -23.23
N SER A 413 -10.85 -1.11 -23.22
CA SER A 413 -11.42 -1.80 -24.38
C SER A 413 -11.46 -0.94 -25.64
N ASP A 414 -11.61 0.38 -25.50
CA ASP A 414 -11.69 1.29 -26.63
C ASP A 414 -10.35 1.46 -27.34
N ALA A 415 -9.23 1.36 -26.60
CA ALA A 415 -7.91 1.32 -27.21
C ALA A 415 -7.74 0.06 -28.07
N LEU A 416 -8.21 -1.10 -27.58
CA LEU A 416 -8.19 -2.36 -28.32
C LEU A 416 -9.07 -2.32 -29.57
N LYS A 417 -10.29 -1.77 -29.46
CA LYS A 417 -11.20 -1.56 -30.61
C LYS A 417 -10.60 -0.64 -31.68
N ASN A 418 -9.77 0.32 -31.26
CA ASN A 418 -9.04 1.22 -32.16
C ASN A 418 -7.78 0.59 -32.77
N GLY A 419 -7.58 -0.72 -32.60
CA GLY A 419 -6.49 -1.49 -33.22
C GLY A 419 -5.21 -1.54 -32.40
N LEU A 420 -5.21 -1.09 -31.13
CA LEU A 420 -4.07 -1.29 -30.25
C LEU A 420 -3.84 -2.79 -30.03
N LYS A 421 -2.60 -3.23 -30.26
CA LYS A 421 -2.14 -4.59 -29.95
C LYS A 421 -1.04 -4.52 -28.90
N ILE A 422 -1.20 -5.30 -27.84
CA ILE A 422 -0.15 -5.48 -26.83
C ILE A 422 0.87 -6.47 -27.37
N ARG A 423 2.15 -6.13 -27.26
CA ARG A 423 3.25 -6.98 -27.71
C ARG A 423 3.44 -8.16 -26.77
N ASN A 424 3.90 -9.29 -27.29
CA ASN A 424 4.39 -10.37 -26.46
C ASN A 424 5.72 -9.96 -25.81
N VAL A 425 5.95 -10.38 -24.56
CA VAL A 425 7.19 -10.08 -23.84
C VAL A 425 7.96 -11.36 -23.59
N VAL A 426 9.23 -11.38 -24.01
CA VAL A 426 10.05 -12.59 -24.00
C VAL A 426 11.35 -12.41 -23.21
N PRO A 427 11.80 -13.45 -22.47
CA PRO A 427 13.06 -13.41 -21.75
C PRO A 427 14.27 -13.58 -22.66
N ALA A 428 15.32 -12.80 -22.42
CA ALA A 428 16.60 -12.93 -23.11
C ALA A 428 17.54 -13.92 -22.42
N THR A 429 17.41 -14.12 -21.10
CA THR A 429 18.29 -15.01 -20.32
C THR A 429 17.51 -16.06 -19.53
N GLU A 430 18.18 -17.14 -19.14
CA GLU A 430 17.54 -18.19 -18.33
C GLU A 430 17.05 -17.66 -16.98
N GLU A 431 17.73 -16.69 -16.37
CA GLU A 431 17.30 -16.07 -15.13
C GLU A 431 15.99 -15.31 -15.31
N GLU A 432 15.82 -14.61 -16.44
CA GLU A 432 14.55 -13.96 -16.76
C GLU A 432 13.44 -14.98 -17.00
N ALA A 433 13.72 -16.04 -17.77
CA ALA A 433 12.75 -17.10 -18.04
C ALA A 433 12.33 -17.85 -16.76
N ARG A 434 13.26 -18.10 -15.82
CA ARG A 434 12.94 -18.67 -14.51
C ARG A 434 12.02 -17.75 -13.69
N ARG A 435 12.26 -16.44 -13.70
CA ARG A 435 11.36 -15.47 -13.04
C ARG A 435 9.95 -15.50 -13.62
N VAL A 436 9.82 -15.62 -14.95
CA VAL A 436 8.53 -15.76 -15.62
C VAL A 436 7.82 -17.03 -15.14
N ILE A 437 8.49 -18.19 -15.17
CA ILE A 437 7.91 -19.48 -14.73
C ILE A 437 7.51 -19.44 -13.26
N GLU A 438 8.40 -18.98 -12.38
CA GLU A 438 8.12 -18.84 -10.94
C GLU A 438 6.86 -18.00 -10.71
N ARG A 439 6.69 -16.95 -11.52
CA ARG A 439 5.54 -16.07 -11.43
C ARG A 439 4.24 -16.71 -11.92
N MET A 440 4.25 -17.34 -13.10
CA MET A 440 3.07 -18.05 -13.65
C MET A 440 2.62 -19.20 -12.73
N ASP A 441 3.57 -19.92 -12.13
CA ASP A 441 3.27 -21.00 -11.20
C ASP A 441 2.68 -20.46 -9.89
N ALA A 442 3.19 -19.33 -9.40
CA ALA A 442 2.64 -18.67 -8.22
C ALA A 442 1.19 -18.19 -8.40
N GLU A 443 0.78 -17.84 -9.62
CA GLU A 443 -0.61 -17.49 -9.94
C GLU A 443 -1.50 -18.73 -9.98
N THR A 444 -1.01 -19.82 -10.59
CA THR A 444 -1.73 -21.09 -10.71
C THR A 444 -1.97 -21.75 -9.35
N GLU A 445 -1.00 -21.68 -8.44
CA GLU A 445 -1.13 -22.24 -7.08
C GLU A 445 -2.05 -21.41 -6.14
N ARG A 446 -2.51 -20.25 -6.57
CA ARG A 446 -3.32 -19.30 -5.75
C ARG A 446 -4.70 -19.02 -6.32
N SER A 447 -4.94 -19.44 -7.57
CA SER A 447 -6.26 -19.50 -8.20
C SER A 447 -7.00 -20.75 -7.74
#